data_AF-A0A8C9FJQ1-F1
#
_entry.id   AF-A0A8C9FJQ1-F1
#
_cell.length_a   1.000
_cell.length_b   1.000
_cell.length_c   1.000
_cell.angle_alpha   90.00
_cell.angle_beta   90.00
_cell.angle_gamma   90.00
#
_symmetry.space_group_name_H-M   'P 1'
#
loop_
_entity.id
_entity.type
_entity.pdbx_description
1 polymer ?
#
loop_
_entity_poly.entity_id
_entity_poly.type
_entity_poly.pdbx_seq_one_letter_code
_entity_poly.pdbx_strand_id
1 'polypeptide(L)'
;MAAGSFWLRGWWSLLRHGLPVLAGTSRRCLPGGSWRWHRVVGTGLGAALCAVPVVEKQNSASLSNDALIKRAVSLVTDSTSTLLSQTTYALIEALTEYTKAVYTLASLYKQYTNLLGKMNSDEVDAVWQVVIGARVDMTTKQQEYLKLESSWMTALRLSEMAAEAAYQSGADQASVTARSHIQLIKSQVQEVRQLSQKAETKLAEAQTEELLKAQGEESSLPQGILGSTDAGEDPYLRED
;
A
#
# COMPACT_ATOMS: atom_id res chain seq x y z
N MET A 1 -25.69 -28.93 21.34
CA MET A 1 -24.21 -28.83 21.26
C MET A 1 -23.76 -29.27 19.87
N ALA A 2 -22.98 -28.42 19.20
CA ALA A 2 -22.19 -28.67 17.99
C ALA A 2 -22.92 -29.01 16.68
N ALA A 3 -23.47 -28.00 16.01
CA ALA A 3 -23.71 -28.02 14.55
C ALA A 3 -23.68 -26.58 14.01
N GLY A 4 -22.49 -26.00 13.81
CA GLY A 4 -22.40 -24.60 13.35
C GLY A 4 -21.12 -24.19 12.62
N SER A 5 -20.18 -25.12 12.40
CA SER A 5 -18.85 -24.78 11.88
C SER A 5 -18.62 -25.13 10.40
N PHE A 6 -19.62 -25.69 9.70
CA PHE A 6 -19.45 -26.12 8.31
C PHE A 6 -19.71 -25.01 7.29
N TRP A 7 -20.65 -24.10 7.56
CA TRP A 7 -21.05 -23.05 6.62
C TRP A 7 -20.06 -21.88 6.52
N LEU A 8 -19.38 -21.54 7.63
CA LEU A 8 -18.33 -20.50 7.62
C LEU A 8 -17.13 -20.87 6.72
N ARG A 9 -16.84 -22.17 6.51
CA ARG A 9 -15.74 -22.59 5.62
C ARG A 9 -16.09 -22.47 4.14
N GLY A 10 -17.35 -22.71 3.77
CA GLY A 10 -17.81 -22.67 2.38
C GLY A 10 -17.71 -21.27 1.76
N TRP A 11 -17.99 -20.24 2.54
CA TRP A 11 -18.01 -18.86 2.04
C TRP A 11 -16.60 -18.29 1.80
N TRP A 12 -15.60 -18.74 2.57
CA TRP A 12 -14.19 -18.35 2.39
C TRP A 12 -13.48 -19.11 1.26
N SER A 13 -13.92 -20.32 0.92
CA SER A 13 -13.31 -21.12 -0.17
C SER A 13 -13.56 -20.56 -1.57
N LEU A 14 -14.59 -19.72 -1.76
CA LEU A 14 -14.92 -19.13 -3.06
C LEU A 14 -14.07 -17.90 -3.42
N LEU A 15 -13.22 -17.40 -2.50
CA LEU A 15 -12.38 -16.22 -2.71
C LEU A 15 -10.92 -16.54 -3.09
N ARG A 16 -10.54 -17.82 -3.25
CA ARG A 16 -9.13 -18.29 -3.43
C ARG A 16 -8.79 -18.86 -4.82
N HIS A 17 -9.13 -18.16 -5.88
CA HIS A 17 -8.49 -18.35 -7.20
C HIS A 17 -8.00 -16.97 -7.67
N GLY A 18 -6.72 -16.64 -7.87
CA GLY A 18 -5.52 -17.43 -8.13
C GLY A 18 -4.91 -16.95 -9.46
N LEU A 19 -4.23 -15.79 -9.47
CA LEU A 19 -3.45 -15.26 -10.61
C LEU A 19 -1.95 -15.60 -10.43
N PRO A 20 -1.21 -15.92 -11.51
CA PRO A 20 0.09 -16.58 -11.41
C PRO A 20 1.26 -15.66 -11.06
N VAL A 21 2.15 -16.25 -10.27
CA VAL A 21 3.47 -15.78 -9.82
C VAL A 21 4.44 -15.65 -11.00
N LEU A 22 5.08 -14.50 -11.14
CA LEU A 22 6.16 -14.25 -12.10
C LEU A 22 7.49 -14.63 -11.45
N ALA A 23 8.02 -15.81 -11.79
CA ALA A 23 9.33 -16.27 -11.37
C ALA A 23 10.42 -15.77 -12.35
N GLY A 24 11.50 -15.24 -11.78
CA GLY A 24 12.58 -14.60 -12.53
C GLY A 24 13.57 -15.54 -13.21
N THR A 25 14.50 -14.94 -13.96
CA THR A 25 15.78 -15.55 -14.29
C THR A 25 16.89 -14.52 -14.17
N SER A 26 17.93 -14.89 -13.43
CA SER A 26 19.20 -14.19 -13.31
C SER A 26 20.29 -15.02 -13.98
N ARG A 27 21.34 -14.31 -14.42
CA ARG A 27 22.64 -14.75 -14.98
C ARG A 27 22.67 -15.06 -16.49
N ARG A 28 23.53 -14.34 -17.21
CA ARG A 28 24.91 -14.77 -17.54
C ARG A 28 25.65 -13.78 -18.47
N CYS A 29 26.91 -13.53 -18.10
CA CYS A 29 28.12 -13.46 -18.92
C CYS A 29 28.35 -12.34 -19.96
N LEU A 30 29.44 -11.59 -19.73
CA LEU A 30 30.29 -10.98 -20.76
C LEU A 30 30.97 -12.07 -21.61
N PRO A 31 31.31 -11.79 -22.88
CA PRO A 31 32.72 -11.55 -23.18
C PRO A 31 33.00 -10.48 -24.25
N GLY A 32 34.15 -9.81 -24.06
CA GLY A 32 35.14 -9.37 -25.05
C GLY A 32 34.71 -8.92 -26.45
N GLY A 33 34.93 -7.64 -26.75
CA GLY A 33 34.94 -7.08 -28.10
C GLY A 33 35.99 -5.97 -28.23
N SER A 34 37.00 -6.23 -29.06
CA SER A 34 38.22 -5.46 -29.31
C SER A 34 38.01 -3.98 -29.66
N TRP A 35 38.75 -3.08 -28.99
CA TRP A 35 38.97 -1.71 -29.48
C TRP A 35 40.44 -1.54 -29.87
N ARG A 36 40.64 -1.49 -31.19
CA ARG A 36 41.89 -1.28 -31.91
C ARG A 36 42.19 0.22 -31.94
N TRP A 37 43.20 0.67 -31.21
CA TRP A 37 43.77 2.01 -31.38
C TRP A 37 45.17 1.90 -31.96
N HIS A 38 45.36 2.52 -33.12
CA HIS A 38 46.63 2.57 -33.81
C HIS A 38 47.63 3.44 -33.05
N ARG A 39 48.83 2.89 -32.87
CA ARG A 39 50.05 3.57 -32.47
C ARG A 39 50.65 4.21 -33.73
N VAL A 40 50.72 5.55 -33.76
CA VAL A 40 51.63 6.26 -34.69
C VAL A 40 52.69 6.92 -33.83
N VAL A 41 53.91 6.43 -34.00
CA VAL A 41 55.14 7.00 -33.45
C VAL A 41 55.55 8.13 -34.40
N GLY A 42 55.52 9.36 -33.92
CA GLY A 42 56.15 10.51 -34.56
C GLY A 42 57.36 10.93 -33.73
N THR A 43 58.55 10.58 -34.20
CA THR A 43 59.83 11.10 -33.73
C THR A 43 59.91 12.61 -33.99
N GLY A 44 59.93 13.40 -32.93
CA GLY A 44 60.24 14.82 -32.94
C GLY A 44 61.20 15.13 -31.81
N LEU A 45 62.46 15.42 -32.15
CA LEU A 45 63.49 15.88 -31.23
C LEU A 45 63.18 17.35 -30.88
N GLY A 46 62.59 17.57 -29.71
CA GLY A 46 62.35 18.90 -29.15
C GLY A 46 62.47 18.81 -27.64
N ALA A 47 63.49 19.47 -27.08
CA ALA A 47 63.67 19.62 -25.65
C ALA A 47 62.59 20.55 -25.08
N ALA A 48 61.37 20.03 -24.93
CA ALA A 48 60.40 20.60 -24.00
C ALA A 48 60.70 19.97 -22.65
N LEU A 49 61.20 20.76 -21.70
CA LEU A 49 61.19 20.40 -20.28
C LEU A 49 59.73 20.13 -19.92
N CYS A 50 59.33 18.86 -19.95
CA CYS A 50 58.05 18.43 -19.41
C CYS A 50 58.11 18.72 -17.91
N ALA A 51 57.55 19.86 -17.50
CA ALA A 51 57.08 20.04 -16.15
C ALA A 51 55.96 19.01 -15.95
N VAL A 52 56.35 17.78 -15.58
CA VAL A 52 55.41 16.80 -15.06
C VAL A 52 54.87 17.43 -13.78
N PRO A 53 53.55 17.69 -13.67
CA PRO A 53 53.00 18.13 -12.41
C PRO A 53 53.30 17.00 -11.43
N VAL A 54 54.26 17.24 -10.53
CA VAL A 54 54.44 16.41 -9.34
C VAL A 54 53.22 16.70 -8.50
N VAL A 55 52.14 15.96 -8.76
CA VAL A 55 51.04 15.86 -7.82
C VAL A 55 51.63 15.06 -6.67
N GLU A 56 51.97 15.75 -5.60
CA GLU A 56 52.20 15.15 -4.28
C GLU A 56 50.87 14.55 -3.81
N LYS A 57 50.48 13.44 -4.45
CA LYS A 57 49.18 12.77 -4.31
C LYS A 57 49.29 11.62 -3.33
N GLN A 58 50.01 11.78 -2.24
CA GLN A 58 50.10 10.71 -1.25
C GLN A 58 50.01 11.32 0.15
N ASN A 59 48.86 11.08 0.78
CA ASN A 59 48.61 11.05 2.24
C ASN A 59 47.74 12.14 2.88
N SER A 60 47.47 13.29 2.25
CA SER A 60 46.59 14.33 2.85
C SER A 60 45.14 14.29 2.37
N ALA A 61 44.89 13.87 1.12
CA ALA A 61 43.54 13.87 0.54
C ALA A 61 42.62 12.75 1.08
N SER A 62 43.18 11.61 1.51
CA SER A 62 42.41 10.48 2.06
C SER A 62 42.01 10.66 3.53
N LEU A 63 42.65 11.59 4.25
CA LEU A 63 42.34 11.96 5.64
C LEU A 63 41.80 13.39 5.78
N SER A 64 41.55 14.07 4.67
CA SER A 64 40.91 15.38 4.67
C SER A 64 39.51 15.29 5.29
N ASN A 65 39.16 16.27 6.13
CA ASN A 65 37.80 16.40 6.67
C ASN A 65 36.74 16.39 5.55
N ASP A 66 37.02 16.97 4.38
CA ASP A 66 36.12 16.95 3.22
C ASP A 66 35.89 15.52 2.67
N ALA A 67 36.94 14.71 2.59
CA ALA A 67 36.83 13.33 2.15
C ALA A 67 36.07 12.45 3.16
N LEU A 68 36.29 12.68 4.46
CA LEU A 68 35.55 12.01 5.54
C LEU A 68 34.07 12.41 5.52
N ILE A 69 33.76 13.70 5.32
CA ILE A 69 32.38 14.21 5.19
C ILE A 69 31.68 13.58 3.98
N LYS A 70 32.31 13.58 2.80
CA LYS A 70 31.74 12.94 1.59
C LYS A 70 31.46 11.45 1.81
N ARG A 71 32.35 10.73 2.50
CA ARG A 71 32.15 9.32 2.84
C ARG A 71 30.97 9.13 3.81
N ALA A 72 30.90 9.94 4.87
CA ALA A 72 29.80 9.90 5.82
C ALA A 72 28.46 10.18 5.12
N VAL A 73 28.42 11.17 4.23
CA VAL A 73 27.23 11.53 3.45
C VAL A 73 26.84 10.43 2.47
N SER A 74 27.80 9.78 1.80
CA SER A 74 27.52 8.60 0.96
C SER A 74 26.87 7.49 1.78
N LEU A 75 27.40 7.17 2.96
CA LEU A 75 26.83 6.16 3.85
C LEU A 75 25.43 6.52 4.33
N VAL A 76 25.21 7.78 4.69
CA VAL A 76 23.87 8.28 5.08
C VAL A 76 22.91 8.14 3.91
N THR A 77 23.31 8.55 2.70
CA THR A 77 22.48 8.47 1.49
C THR A 77 22.09 7.03 1.15
N ASP A 78 23.06 6.11 1.18
CA ASP A 78 22.82 4.68 0.91
C ASP A 78 21.91 4.04 1.97
N SER A 79 22.13 4.39 3.25
CA SER A 79 21.33 3.89 4.36
C SER A 79 19.90 4.43 4.31
N THR A 80 19.70 5.72 4.04
CA THR A 80 18.36 6.32 3.93
C THR A 80 17.64 5.81 2.70
N SER A 81 18.35 5.60 1.58
CA SER A 81 17.79 4.98 0.37
C SER A 81 17.26 3.58 0.68
N THR A 82 18.03 2.75 1.39
CA THR A 82 17.62 1.41 1.82
C THR A 82 16.40 1.46 2.75
N LEU A 83 16.43 2.32 3.77
CA LEU A 83 15.31 2.48 4.70
C LEU A 83 14.03 2.94 3.97
N LEU A 84 14.16 3.88 3.02
CA LEU A 84 13.05 4.37 2.23
C LEU A 84 12.46 3.25 1.35
N SER A 85 13.29 2.44 0.68
CA SER A 85 12.79 1.29 -0.10
C SER A 85 12.05 0.29 0.79
N GLN A 86 12.58 -0.05 1.96
CA GLN A 86 11.94 -1.00 2.88
C GLN A 86 10.61 -0.50 3.44
N THR A 87 10.57 0.73 3.92
CA THR A 87 9.34 1.34 4.44
C THR A 87 8.29 1.54 3.33
N THR A 88 8.73 1.80 2.10
CA THR A 88 7.84 1.87 0.92
C THR A 88 7.22 0.52 0.62
N TYR A 89 8.03 -0.55 0.60
CA TYR A 89 7.52 -1.90 0.37
C TYR A 89 6.49 -2.29 1.43
N ALA A 90 6.82 -2.11 2.72
CA ALA A 90 5.91 -2.41 3.82
C ALA A 90 4.61 -1.59 3.74
N LEU A 91 4.69 -0.30 3.40
CA LEU A 91 3.50 0.54 3.23
C LEU A 91 2.63 0.09 2.06
N ILE A 92 3.22 -0.23 0.91
CA ILE A 92 2.47 -0.72 -0.26
C ILE A 92 1.78 -2.04 0.05
N GLU A 93 2.46 -2.95 0.74
CA GLU A 93 1.89 -4.23 1.18
C GLU A 93 0.69 -3.99 2.11
N ALA A 94 0.85 -3.18 3.16
CA ALA A 94 -0.23 -2.87 4.10
C ALA A 94 -1.42 -2.14 3.45
N LEU A 95 -1.17 -1.18 2.55
CA LEU A 95 -2.22 -0.52 1.77
C LEU A 95 -2.96 -1.52 0.87
N THR A 96 -2.25 -2.49 0.31
CA THR A 96 -2.84 -3.53 -0.54
C THR A 96 -3.71 -4.47 0.28
N GLU A 97 -3.28 -4.87 1.47
CA GLU A 97 -4.09 -5.68 2.39
C GLU A 97 -5.32 -4.94 2.88
N TYR A 98 -5.18 -3.66 3.26
CA TYR A 98 -6.30 -2.80 3.59
C TYR A 98 -7.30 -2.70 2.44
N THR A 99 -6.82 -2.43 1.22
CA THR A 99 -7.66 -2.37 0.01
C THR A 99 -8.44 -3.66 -0.21
N LYS A 100 -7.82 -4.84 0.02
CA LYS A 100 -8.51 -6.14 -0.06
C LYS A 100 -9.60 -6.28 1.01
N ALA A 101 -9.33 -5.85 2.24
CA ALA A 101 -10.32 -5.88 3.32
C ALA A 101 -11.53 -4.97 3.00
N VAL A 102 -11.27 -3.76 2.46
CA VAL A 102 -12.32 -2.83 1.99
C VAL A 102 -13.17 -3.47 0.89
N TYR A 103 -12.55 -4.08 -0.12
CA TYR A 103 -13.30 -4.78 -1.17
C TYR A 103 -14.11 -5.97 -0.64
N THR A 104 -13.56 -6.71 0.31
CA THR A 104 -14.27 -7.83 0.95
C THR A 104 -15.53 -7.32 1.65
N LEU A 105 -15.41 -6.25 2.44
CA LEU A 105 -16.54 -5.64 3.13
C LEU A 105 -17.57 -5.09 2.13
N ALA A 106 -17.14 -4.42 1.07
CA ALA A 106 -18.02 -3.91 0.02
C ALA A 106 -18.80 -5.03 -0.68
N SER A 107 -18.14 -6.16 -0.96
CA SER A 107 -18.78 -7.35 -1.53
C SER A 107 -19.79 -7.99 -0.58
N LEU A 108 -19.51 -8.03 0.72
CA LEU A 108 -20.44 -8.53 1.73
C LEU A 108 -21.70 -7.66 1.80
N TYR A 109 -21.55 -6.33 1.82
CA TYR A 109 -22.70 -5.42 1.76
C TYR A 109 -23.55 -5.65 0.52
N LYS A 110 -22.94 -5.75 -0.67
CA LYS A 110 -23.69 -6.03 -1.90
C LYS A 110 -24.42 -7.37 -1.87
N GLN A 111 -23.80 -8.41 -1.33
CA GLN A 111 -24.43 -9.73 -1.20
C GLN A 111 -25.61 -9.70 -0.22
N TYR A 112 -25.43 -9.07 0.94
CA TYR A 112 -26.48 -8.86 1.93
C TYR A 112 -27.69 -8.16 1.30
N THR A 113 -27.45 -7.03 0.63
CA THR A 113 -28.48 -6.24 -0.07
C THR A 113 -29.21 -7.03 -1.16
N ASN A 114 -28.57 -8.00 -1.82
CA ASN A 114 -29.20 -8.84 -2.85
C ASN A 114 -30.07 -9.97 -2.27
N LEU A 115 -29.80 -10.35 -1.02
CA LEU A 115 -30.47 -11.40 -0.28
C LEU A 115 -31.47 -10.85 0.75
N LEU A 116 -31.61 -9.52 0.82
CA LEU A 116 -32.66 -8.84 1.57
C LEU A 116 -34.04 -9.44 1.20
N GLY A 117 -34.88 -9.69 2.21
CA GLY A 117 -36.17 -10.37 2.08
C GLY A 117 -36.14 -11.86 1.69
N LYS A 118 -34.97 -12.45 1.40
CA LYS A 118 -34.82 -13.87 0.97
C LYS A 118 -34.19 -14.78 2.02
N MET A 119 -33.74 -14.22 3.13
CA MET A 119 -33.10 -14.92 4.24
C MET A 119 -34.03 -14.94 5.46
N ASN A 120 -33.98 -16.01 6.25
CA ASN A 120 -34.64 -16.04 7.55
C ASN A 120 -33.83 -15.24 8.60
N SER A 121 -34.41 -15.02 9.79
CA SER A 121 -33.77 -14.21 10.83
C SER A 121 -32.40 -14.73 11.28
N ASP A 122 -32.23 -16.05 11.36
CA ASP A 122 -30.96 -16.67 11.80
C ASP A 122 -29.88 -16.52 10.72
N GLU A 123 -30.27 -16.64 9.45
CA GLU A 123 -29.39 -16.41 8.30
C GLU A 123 -28.95 -14.93 8.23
N VAL A 124 -29.87 -14.00 8.42
CA VAL A 124 -29.56 -12.55 8.47
C VAL A 124 -28.55 -12.24 9.58
N ASP A 125 -28.76 -12.75 10.80
CA ASP A 125 -27.81 -12.54 11.90
C ASP A 125 -26.44 -13.15 11.57
N ALA A 126 -26.39 -14.37 11.04
CA ALA A 126 -25.13 -15.02 10.64
C ALA A 126 -24.35 -14.20 9.60
N VAL A 127 -25.03 -13.68 8.56
CA VAL A 127 -24.39 -12.79 7.58
C VAL A 127 -23.91 -11.49 8.22
N TRP A 128 -24.73 -10.92 9.11
CA TRP A 128 -24.38 -9.67 9.80
C TRP A 128 -23.15 -9.82 10.71
N GLN A 129 -23.00 -10.95 11.42
CA GLN A 129 -21.79 -11.25 12.19
C GLN A 129 -20.53 -11.30 11.31
N VAL A 130 -20.64 -11.84 10.09
CA VAL A 130 -19.52 -11.83 9.12
C VAL A 130 -19.18 -10.41 8.68
N VAL A 131 -20.19 -9.55 8.45
CA VAL A 131 -19.98 -8.13 8.12
C VAL A 131 -19.26 -7.40 9.27
N ILE A 132 -19.67 -7.63 10.52
CA ILE A 132 -19.01 -7.06 11.71
C ILE A 132 -17.54 -7.52 11.77
N GLY A 133 -17.28 -8.81 11.61
CA GLY A 133 -15.92 -9.36 11.60
C GLY A 133 -15.05 -8.74 10.51
N ALA A 134 -15.57 -8.61 9.29
CA ALA A 134 -14.88 -7.97 8.18
C ALA A 134 -14.61 -6.48 8.43
N ARG A 135 -15.51 -5.77 9.12
CA ARG A 135 -15.28 -4.37 9.53
C ARG A 135 -14.14 -4.25 10.54
N VAL A 136 -14.09 -5.13 11.53
CA VAL A 136 -12.98 -5.17 12.51
C VAL A 136 -11.64 -5.45 11.81
N ASP A 137 -11.60 -6.40 10.89
CA ASP A 137 -10.40 -6.71 10.09
C ASP A 137 -9.96 -5.50 9.26
N MET A 138 -10.89 -4.86 8.54
CA MET A 138 -10.62 -3.63 7.77
C MET A 138 -10.04 -2.51 8.65
N THR A 139 -10.63 -2.24 9.83
CA THR A 139 -10.12 -1.23 10.76
C THR A 139 -8.75 -1.59 11.34
N THR A 140 -8.48 -2.87 11.58
CA THR A 140 -7.16 -3.34 12.03
C THR A 140 -6.10 -3.09 10.97
N LYS A 141 -6.41 -3.43 9.70
CA LYS A 141 -5.53 -3.15 8.55
C LYS A 141 -5.36 -1.66 8.29
N GLN A 142 -6.40 -0.86 8.57
CA GLN A 142 -6.32 0.59 8.51
C GLN A 142 -5.26 1.14 9.47
N GLN A 143 -5.33 0.70 10.72
CA GLN A 143 -4.38 1.13 11.75
C GLN A 143 -2.94 0.70 11.42
N GLU A 144 -2.77 -0.50 10.87
CA GLU A 144 -1.47 -1.02 10.42
C GLU A 144 -0.87 -0.17 9.30
N TYR A 145 -1.63 0.15 8.24
CA TYR A 145 -1.11 0.99 7.16
C TYR A 145 -0.78 2.41 7.66
N LEU A 146 -1.59 3.01 8.53
CA LEU A 146 -1.34 4.37 9.05
C LEU A 146 -0.04 4.43 9.86
N LYS A 147 0.24 3.37 10.63
CA LYS A 147 1.52 3.25 11.35
C LYS A 147 2.70 3.18 10.39
N LEU A 148 2.60 2.35 9.36
CA LEU A 148 3.66 2.21 8.34
C LEU A 148 3.82 3.47 7.50
N GLU A 149 2.74 4.20 7.25
CA GLU A 149 2.75 5.48 6.55
C GLU A 149 3.56 6.53 7.32
N SER A 150 3.38 6.60 8.64
CA SER A 150 4.18 7.46 9.51
C SER A 150 5.67 7.12 9.44
N SER A 151 6.01 5.82 9.45
CA SER A 151 7.39 5.35 9.30
C SER A 151 7.97 5.72 7.94
N TRP A 152 7.21 5.52 6.86
CA TRP A 152 7.59 5.89 5.50
C TRP A 152 7.81 7.40 5.34
N MET A 153 6.91 8.24 5.87
CA MET A 153 7.08 9.70 5.85
C MET A 153 8.36 10.14 6.57
N THR A 154 8.74 9.44 7.64
CA THR A 154 10.00 9.70 8.35
C THR A 154 11.21 9.31 7.50
N ALA A 155 11.20 8.12 6.89
CA ALA A 155 12.27 7.68 5.99
C ALA A 155 12.41 8.59 4.76
N LEU A 156 11.29 9.10 4.25
CA LEU A 156 11.24 10.06 3.15
C LEU A 156 11.96 11.37 3.50
N ARG A 157 11.63 11.96 4.66
CA ARG A 157 12.28 13.19 5.16
C ARG A 157 13.76 12.99 5.42
N LEU A 158 14.15 11.84 6.00
CA LEU A 158 15.56 11.49 6.19
C LEU A 158 16.30 11.42 4.85
N SER A 159 15.68 10.83 3.84
CA SER A 159 16.26 10.74 2.49
C SER A 159 16.37 12.11 1.81
N GLU A 160 15.38 12.98 1.99
CA GLU A 160 15.42 14.37 1.48
C GLU A 160 16.57 15.15 2.12
N MET A 161 16.76 15.02 3.45
CA MET A 161 17.90 15.63 4.15
C MET A 161 19.24 15.02 3.72
N ALA A 162 19.32 13.72 3.49
CA ALA A 162 20.53 13.06 3.00
C ALA A 162 20.91 13.54 1.59
N ALA A 163 19.92 13.68 0.70
CA ALA A 163 20.13 14.21 -0.64
C ALA A 163 20.62 15.67 -0.61
N GLU A 164 20.12 16.47 0.33
CA GLU A 164 20.57 17.85 0.54
C GLU A 164 22.00 17.90 1.09
N ALA A 165 22.34 17.06 2.07
CA ALA A 165 23.71 16.94 2.58
C ALA A 165 24.70 16.47 1.49
N ALA A 166 24.26 15.57 0.61
CA ALA A 166 25.04 15.15 -0.57
C ALA A 166 25.32 16.32 -1.50
N TYR A 167 24.33 17.19 -1.74
CA TYR A 167 24.53 18.39 -2.54
C TYR A 167 25.52 19.36 -1.87
N GLN A 168 25.33 19.65 -0.59
CA GLN A 168 26.16 20.60 0.16
C GLN A 168 27.62 20.16 0.32
N SER A 169 27.87 18.84 0.32
CA SER A 169 29.22 18.27 0.37
C SER A 169 29.87 18.08 -1.02
N GLY A 170 29.24 18.54 -2.10
CA GLY A 170 29.74 18.39 -3.47
C GLY A 170 29.65 16.97 -4.03
N ALA A 171 28.79 16.12 -3.46
CA ALA A 171 28.44 14.79 -3.97
C ALA A 171 27.19 14.86 -4.86
N ASP A 172 27.24 15.68 -5.92
CA ASP A 172 26.09 16.01 -6.78
C ASP A 172 25.40 14.78 -7.37
N GLN A 173 26.17 13.78 -7.81
CA GLN A 173 25.63 12.55 -8.36
C GLN A 173 24.79 11.79 -7.34
N ALA A 174 25.27 11.65 -6.10
CA ALA A 174 24.52 11.00 -5.02
C ALA A 174 23.24 11.78 -4.68
N SER A 175 23.30 13.11 -4.69
CA SER A 175 22.13 13.97 -4.47
C SER A 175 21.06 13.76 -5.55
N VAL A 176 21.45 13.80 -6.83
CA VAL A 176 20.54 13.60 -7.96
C VAL A 176 19.92 12.20 -7.90
N THR A 177 20.72 11.16 -7.69
CA THR A 177 20.22 9.78 -7.57
C THR A 177 19.22 9.65 -6.42
N ALA A 178 19.52 10.20 -5.24
CA ALA A 178 18.62 10.16 -4.10
C ALA A 178 17.30 10.90 -4.37
N ARG A 179 17.35 12.09 -4.99
CA ARG A 179 16.14 12.85 -5.37
C ARG A 179 15.30 12.10 -6.40
N SER A 180 15.91 11.49 -7.41
CA SER A 180 15.19 10.66 -8.39
C SER A 180 14.50 9.47 -7.71
N HIS A 181 15.19 8.80 -6.78
CA HIS A 181 14.61 7.68 -6.03
C HIS A 181 13.41 8.11 -5.17
N ILE A 182 13.53 9.26 -4.49
CA ILE A 182 12.43 9.88 -3.71
C ILE A 182 11.20 10.14 -4.58
N GLN A 183 11.37 10.69 -5.79
CA GLN A 183 10.26 10.98 -6.70
C GLN A 183 9.55 9.70 -7.16
N LEU A 184 10.32 8.68 -7.54
CA LEU A 184 9.77 7.38 -7.96
C LEU A 184 8.97 6.73 -6.83
N ILE A 185 9.49 6.73 -5.61
CA ILE A 185 8.79 6.14 -4.47
C ILE A 185 7.51 6.91 -4.12
N LYS A 186 7.55 8.25 -4.18
CA LYS A 186 6.36 9.09 -4.01
C LYS A 186 5.27 8.73 -5.02
N SER A 187 5.62 8.55 -6.31
CA SER A 187 4.64 8.18 -7.33
C SER A 187 4.05 6.79 -7.10
N GLN A 188 4.89 5.80 -6.76
CA GLN A 188 4.42 4.44 -6.46
C GLN A 188 3.43 4.39 -5.29
N VAL A 189 3.75 5.06 -4.18
CA VAL A 189 2.84 5.12 -3.02
C VAL A 189 1.54 5.83 -3.39
N GLN A 190 1.60 6.89 -4.19
CA GLN A 190 0.42 7.62 -4.62
C GLN A 190 -0.51 6.79 -5.50
N GLU A 191 0.02 6.00 -6.43
CA GLU A 191 -0.77 5.09 -7.27
C GLU A 191 -1.56 4.07 -6.43
N VAL A 192 -0.90 3.45 -5.44
CA VAL A 192 -1.54 2.47 -4.55
C VAL A 192 -2.59 3.12 -3.65
N ARG A 193 -2.35 4.36 -3.18
CA ARG A 193 -3.36 5.13 -2.42
C ARG A 193 -4.61 5.42 -3.24
N GLN A 194 -4.46 5.77 -4.52
CA GLN A 194 -5.61 6.00 -5.40
C GLN A 194 -6.46 4.73 -5.56
N LEU A 195 -5.83 3.55 -5.62
CA LEU A 195 -6.54 2.28 -5.66
C LEU A 195 -7.33 2.02 -4.36
N SER A 196 -6.73 2.33 -3.22
CA SER A 196 -7.39 2.24 -1.91
C SER A 196 -8.61 3.17 -1.82
N GLN A 197 -8.44 4.44 -2.20
CA GLN A 197 -9.53 5.43 -2.19
C GLN A 197 -10.68 5.01 -3.10
N LYS A 198 -10.37 4.45 -4.28
CA LYS A 198 -11.40 3.90 -5.18
C LYS A 198 -12.16 2.75 -4.54
N ALA A 199 -11.49 1.90 -3.75
CA ALA A 199 -12.15 0.82 -3.03
C ALA A 199 -13.08 1.37 -1.92
N GLU A 200 -12.64 2.40 -1.20
CA GLU A 200 -13.44 3.08 -0.18
C GLU A 200 -14.69 3.73 -0.78
N THR A 201 -14.59 4.35 -1.95
CA THR A 201 -15.76 4.87 -2.68
C THR A 201 -16.77 3.76 -2.97
N LYS A 202 -16.32 2.59 -3.44
CA LYS A 202 -17.23 1.46 -3.69
C LYS A 202 -17.84 0.87 -2.42
N LEU A 203 -17.12 0.91 -1.30
CA LEU A 203 -17.67 0.52 -0.01
C LEU A 203 -18.77 1.49 0.41
N ALA A 204 -18.54 2.80 0.30
CA ALA A 204 -19.54 3.82 0.61
C ALA A 204 -20.79 3.65 -0.27
N GLU A 205 -20.63 3.44 -1.59
CA GLU A 205 -21.75 3.14 -2.50
C GLU A 205 -22.55 1.91 -2.04
N ALA A 206 -21.87 0.81 -1.69
CA ALA A 206 -22.52 -0.41 -1.24
C ALA A 206 -23.30 -0.22 0.07
N GLN A 207 -22.76 0.57 1.01
CA GLN A 207 -23.44 0.92 2.25
C GLN A 207 -24.66 1.80 2.01
N THR A 208 -24.58 2.78 1.09
CA THR A 208 -25.74 3.62 0.75
C THR A 208 -26.86 2.83 0.07
N GLU A 209 -26.51 1.86 -0.79
CA GLU A 209 -27.49 1.00 -1.46
C GLU A 209 -28.22 0.08 -0.47
N GLU A 210 -27.50 -0.45 0.50
CA GLU A 210 -28.07 -1.27 1.58
C GLU A 210 -29.10 -0.49 2.39
N LEU A 211 -28.74 0.71 2.87
CA LEU A 211 -29.64 1.57 3.65
C LEU A 211 -30.93 1.93 2.89
N LEU A 212 -30.83 2.24 1.60
CA LEU A 212 -32.00 2.59 0.77
C LEU A 212 -32.95 1.40 0.57
N LYS A 213 -32.42 0.19 0.37
CA LYS A 213 -33.23 -1.02 0.20
C LYS A 213 -33.84 -1.50 1.51
N ALA A 214 -33.09 -1.42 2.62
CA ALA A 214 -33.60 -1.76 3.95
C ALA A 214 -34.82 -0.88 4.32
N GLN A 215 -34.74 0.44 4.06
CA GLN A 215 -35.87 1.35 4.26
C GLN A 215 -37.06 1.07 3.32
N GLY A 216 -36.78 0.65 2.09
CA GLY A 216 -37.81 0.27 1.12
C GLY A 216 -38.58 -0.99 1.52
N GLU A 217 -37.90 -2.00 2.09
CA GLU A 217 -38.54 -3.22 2.60
C GLU A 217 -39.34 -2.98 3.89
N GLU A 218 -38.85 -2.15 4.82
CA GLU A 218 -39.63 -1.75 6.00
C GLU A 218 -40.92 -0.97 5.62
N SER A 219 -40.85 -0.15 4.56
CA SER A 219 -41.98 0.66 4.07
C SER A 219 -42.99 -0.14 3.22
N SER A 220 -42.57 -1.29 2.65
CA SER A 220 -43.44 -2.17 1.85
C SER A 220 -44.10 -3.29 2.64
N LEU A 221 -43.87 -3.36 3.96
CA LEU A 221 -44.75 -4.07 4.87
C LEU A 221 -46.13 -3.38 4.89
N PRO A 222 -47.23 -4.11 4.64
CA PRO A 222 -48.53 -3.47 4.53
C PRO A 222 -48.95 -2.90 5.88
N GLN A 223 -49.12 -1.58 5.93
CA GLN A 223 -50.03 -0.91 6.85
C GLN A 223 -51.47 -1.30 6.47
N GLY A 224 -51.86 -2.54 6.81
CA GLY A 224 -53.19 -3.10 6.64
C GLY A 224 -53.86 -3.30 8.01
N ILE A 225 -54.83 -2.45 8.30
CA ILE A 225 -55.68 -2.44 9.50
C ILE A 225 -56.77 -3.54 9.40
N LEU A 226 -57.02 -4.27 10.51
CA LEU A 226 -58.19 -5.11 10.89
C LEU A 226 -58.52 -6.38 10.05
N GLY A 227 -58.87 -7.55 10.62
CA GLY A 227 -59.16 -7.90 12.02
C GLY A 227 -59.61 -9.36 12.25
N SER A 228 -59.86 -9.66 13.54
CA SER A 228 -60.55 -10.80 14.18
C SER A 228 -59.87 -12.17 14.22
N THR A 229 -59.45 -12.60 15.42
CA THR A 229 -60.31 -13.43 16.30
C THR A 229 -59.81 -13.33 17.76
N ASP A 230 -60.67 -12.77 18.61
CA ASP A 230 -60.95 -13.12 20.01
C ASP A 230 -59.84 -13.05 21.09
N ALA A 231 -60.00 -12.06 21.99
CA ALA A 231 -59.86 -12.13 23.45
C ALA A 231 -59.29 -10.80 24.01
N GLY A 232 -60.16 -9.92 24.50
CA GLY A 232 -59.73 -8.67 25.16
C GLY A 232 -60.80 -7.61 25.23
N GLU A 233 -61.90 -7.95 25.89
CA GLU A 233 -62.89 -7.10 26.58
C GLU A 233 -62.54 -5.60 26.68
N ASP A 234 -63.30 -4.75 25.99
CA ASP A 234 -63.29 -3.28 26.16
C ASP A 234 -64.36 -2.90 27.21
N PRO A 235 -63.99 -2.39 28.41
CA PRO A 235 -64.89 -2.28 29.56
C PRO A 235 -65.79 -1.03 29.58
N TYR A 236 -65.89 -0.25 28.50
CA TYR A 236 -66.55 1.07 28.53
C TYR A 236 -67.86 1.21 27.75
N LEU A 237 -68.50 0.11 27.31
CA LEU A 237 -69.73 0.17 26.49
C LEU A 237 -70.91 -0.66 27.01
N ARG A 238 -71.28 -0.52 28.28
CA ARG A 238 -72.63 -0.89 28.75
C ARG A 238 -73.23 0.17 29.66
N GLU A 239 -73.98 1.08 29.06
CA GLU A 239 -75.05 1.81 29.74
C GLU A 239 -76.30 1.74 28.87
N ASP A 240 -77.33 1.09 29.43
CA ASP A 240 -78.79 1.15 29.21
C ASP A 240 -79.46 -0.23 29.34
#